data_AF-A0A258BSI8-F1
#
_entry.id   AF-A0A258BSI8-F1
#
_cell.length_a   1.000
_cell.length_b   1.000
_cell.length_c   1.000
_cell.angle_alpha   90.00
_cell.angle_beta   90.00
_cell.angle_gamma   90.00
#
_symmetry.space_group_name_H-M   'P 1'
#
loop_
_entity.id
_entity.type
_entity.pdbx_description
1 polymer ?
#
loop_
_entity_poly.entity_id
_entity_poly.type
_entity_poly.pdbx_seq_one_letter_code
_entity_poly.pdbx_strand_id
1 'polypeptide(L)'
;NDLVGYGIVVGLNGTGDTVRNSPFTEDSLTHMLERLGVNVQGEQIKPKNVAAVLVTASLPPFARNGSSIDVNIASIGDATSLEGGTLILTPLKAGDNEIYAVAQGTIIVSGIDVKAQGARETRGSPTTGSVPNGAKVEREVNYDFNRNQMISLALRSPDFTTAARIEDTINAAMGVPLASMRDPGTIELDLRGVSDSPARLLASIENLPVEVATPARIVIDEKSGTIVLGEDVTISRVAIAQGNIAIKVRETPVASQPNPFARGESIVLPRSEITITQTGNSNIAMLEPNVTLSQLIAGLNALGVSPQEMADIIRSMKAAGAIHADLVIR
;
A
#
# COMPACT_ATOMS: atom_id res chain seq x y z
N ASN A 1 -8.39 14.16 0.55
CA ASN A 1 -9.77 14.25 1.09
C ASN A 1 -10.71 13.70 0.06
N ASP A 2 -11.69 12.89 0.47
CA ASP A 2 -12.67 12.36 -0.47
C ASP A 2 -13.79 13.36 -0.69
N LEU A 3 -14.17 13.53 -1.95
CA LEU A 3 -15.24 14.40 -2.40
C LEU A 3 -16.36 13.56 -3.01
N VAL A 4 -17.60 13.97 -2.76
CA VAL A 4 -18.80 13.33 -3.28
C VAL A 4 -19.77 14.38 -3.84
N GLY A 5 -20.37 14.08 -4.97
CA GLY A 5 -21.41 14.89 -5.58
C GLY A 5 -22.53 14.03 -6.14
N TYR A 6 -23.71 14.63 -6.24
CA TYR A 6 -24.86 14.05 -6.93
C TYR A 6 -25.04 14.81 -8.24
N GLY A 7 -24.93 14.09 -9.35
CA GLY A 7 -24.89 14.67 -10.69
C GLY A 7 -25.93 14.07 -11.63
N ILE A 8 -26.04 14.68 -12.80
CA ILE A 8 -26.89 14.21 -13.89
C ILE A 8 -26.01 14.01 -15.12
N VAL A 9 -26.14 12.85 -15.76
CA VAL A 9 -25.53 12.54 -17.05
C VAL A 9 -26.58 12.65 -18.12
N VAL A 10 -26.27 13.34 -19.21
CA VAL A 10 -27.16 13.53 -20.36
C VAL A 10 -26.52 13.01 -21.64
N GLY A 11 -27.31 12.84 -22.70
CA GLY A 11 -26.81 12.40 -24.02
C GLY A 11 -26.70 10.89 -24.16
N LEU A 12 -27.29 10.11 -23.23
CA LEU A 12 -27.30 8.66 -23.30
C LEU A 12 -28.22 8.19 -24.43
N ASN A 13 -27.83 7.12 -25.13
CA ASN A 13 -28.57 6.58 -26.28
C ASN A 13 -29.68 5.61 -25.85
N GLY A 14 -30.67 6.11 -25.11
CA GLY A 14 -31.78 5.30 -24.61
C GLY A 14 -31.41 4.32 -23.48
N THR A 15 -30.19 4.43 -22.93
CA THR A 15 -29.63 3.59 -21.87
C THR A 15 -29.71 4.21 -20.48
N GLY A 16 -30.29 5.41 -20.35
CA GLY A 16 -30.51 6.11 -19.09
C GLY A 16 -31.62 5.50 -18.22
N ASP A 17 -31.98 6.22 -17.16
CA ASP A 17 -32.92 5.78 -16.15
C ASP A 17 -34.36 5.69 -16.67
N THR A 18 -35.18 4.89 -15.99
CA THR A 18 -36.63 4.84 -16.24
C THR A 18 -37.42 5.54 -15.14
N VAL A 19 -38.50 6.24 -15.52
CA VAL A 19 -39.38 6.99 -14.61
C VAL A 19 -39.89 6.12 -13.45
N ARG A 20 -40.18 4.84 -13.71
CA ARG A 20 -40.78 3.94 -12.71
C ARG A 20 -39.80 3.53 -11.62
N ASN A 21 -38.52 3.41 -11.93
CA ASN A 21 -37.51 2.89 -11.01
C ASN A 21 -36.66 4.00 -10.40
N SER A 22 -36.60 5.16 -11.06
CA SER A 22 -35.70 6.26 -10.68
C SER A 22 -36.45 7.61 -10.68
N PRO A 23 -37.49 7.80 -9.83
CA PRO A 23 -38.26 9.06 -9.77
C PRO A 23 -37.39 10.27 -9.44
N PHE A 24 -36.31 10.06 -8.67
CA PHE A 24 -35.34 11.10 -8.32
C PHE A 24 -34.61 11.69 -9.54
N THR A 25 -34.43 10.93 -10.63
CA THR A 25 -33.77 11.41 -11.84
C THR A 25 -34.63 12.44 -12.57
N GLU A 26 -35.95 12.22 -12.63
CA GLU A 26 -36.91 13.17 -13.21
C GLU A 26 -37.00 14.46 -12.38
N ASP A 27 -37.11 14.33 -11.06
CA ASP A 27 -37.11 15.48 -10.14
C ASP A 27 -35.82 16.28 -10.29
N SER A 28 -34.66 15.62 -10.33
CA SER A 28 -33.36 16.29 -10.43
C SER A 28 -33.21 17.06 -11.74
N LEU A 29 -33.66 16.48 -12.85
CA LEU A 29 -33.64 17.12 -14.15
C LEU A 29 -34.61 18.31 -14.23
N THR A 30 -35.80 18.16 -13.62
CA THR A 30 -36.79 19.24 -13.50
C THR A 30 -36.19 20.43 -12.74
N HIS A 31 -35.65 20.22 -11.54
CA HIS A 31 -35.01 21.28 -10.75
C HIS A 31 -33.82 21.91 -11.47
N MET A 32 -33.04 21.12 -12.23
CA MET A 32 -31.94 21.65 -13.03
C MET A 32 -32.45 22.58 -14.15
N LEU A 33 -33.46 22.16 -14.89
CA LEU A 33 -34.06 22.95 -15.97
C LEU A 33 -34.72 24.23 -15.45
N GLU A 34 -35.42 24.15 -14.32
CA GLU A 34 -36.00 25.31 -13.64
C GLU A 34 -34.92 26.32 -13.20
N ARG A 35 -33.79 25.85 -12.66
CA ARG A 35 -32.64 26.71 -12.32
C ARG A 35 -32.03 27.40 -13.55
N LEU A 36 -32.16 26.81 -14.73
CA LEU A 36 -31.75 27.39 -15.99
C LEU A 36 -32.84 28.28 -16.64
N GLY A 37 -33.97 28.50 -15.95
CA GLY A 37 -35.06 29.35 -16.42
C GLY A 37 -36.01 28.69 -17.41
N VAL A 38 -35.97 27.37 -17.55
CA VAL A 38 -36.88 26.61 -18.42
C VAL A 38 -38.12 26.22 -17.64
N ASN A 39 -39.31 26.54 -18.18
CA ASN A 39 -40.57 26.10 -17.59
C ASN A 39 -40.90 24.67 -18.07
N VAL A 40 -40.91 23.74 -17.14
CA VAL A 40 -41.10 22.30 -17.39
C VAL A 40 -42.48 21.79 -16.92
N GLN A 41 -43.38 22.70 -16.54
CA GLN A 41 -44.73 22.34 -16.08
C GLN A 41 -45.54 21.65 -17.18
N GLY A 42 -45.94 20.39 -16.93
CA GLY A 42 -46.86 19.63 -17.78
C GLY A 42 -46.21 18.80 -18.90
N GLU A 43 -44.88 18.81 -19.02
CA GLU A 43 -44.17 17.95 -19.97
C GLU A 43 -43.77 16.61 -19.33
N GLN A 44 -44.05 15.49 -20.01
CA GLN A 44 -43.49 14.19 -19.64
C GLN A 44 -42.04 14.11 -20.09
N ILE A 45 -41.13 14.27 -19.13
CA ILE A 45 -39.70 14.10 -19.38
C ILE A 45 -39.43 12.60 -19.63
N LYS A 46 -38.67 12.29 -20.68
CA LYS A 46 -38.26 10.91 -20.99
C LYS A 46 -36.84 10.67 -20.45
N PRO A 47 -36.69 10.10 -19.24
CA PRO A 47 -35.38 9.93 -18.60
C PRO A 47 -34.47 8.92 -19.30
N LYS A 48 -34.92 8.18 -20.33
CA LYS A 48 -34.07 7.21 -21.02
C LYS A 48 -32.79 7.78 -21.65
N ASN A 49 -32.68 9.11 -21.79
CA ASN A 49 -31.46 9.77 -22.28
C ASN A 49 -30.63 10.43 -21.16
N VAL A 50 -31.02 10.17 -19.91
CA VAL A 50 -30.50 10.84 -18.71
C VAL A 50 -30.29 9.81 -17.60
N ALA A 51 -29.24 9.94 -16.82
CA ALA A 51 -29.03 9.11 -15.64
C ALA A 51 -28.64 9.97 -14.45
N ALA A 52 -29.20 9.67 -13.28
CA ALA A 52 -28.70 10.21 -12.03
C ALA A 52 -27.46 9.41 -11.60
N VAL A 53 -26.43 10.12 -11.19
CA VAL A 53 -25.12 9.53 -10.87
C VAL A 53 -24.55 10.05 -9.58
N LEU A 54 -23.78 9.19 -8.92
CA LEU A 54 -22.85 9.59 -7.88
C LEU A 54 -21.50 9.91 -8.53
N VAL A 55 -20.95 11.06 -8.20
CA VAL A 55 -19.62 11.50 -8.63
C VAL A 55 -18.70 11.48 -7.42
N THR A 56 -17.56 10.80 -7.52
CA THR A 56 -16.55 10.76 -6.47
C THR A 56 -15.21 11.23 -7.00
N ALA A 57 -14.43 11.89 -6.14
CA ALA A 57 -13.10 12.35 -6.47
C ALA A 57 -12.22 12.35 -5.22
N SER A 58 -10.91 12.24 -5.40
CA SER A 58 -9.97 12.46 -4.31
C SER A 58 -9.26 13.80 -4.53
N LEU A 59 -9.41 14.71 -3.57
CA LEU A 59 -8.70 15.98 -3.56
C LEU A 59 -7.25 15.73 -3.11
N PRO A 60 -6.25 15.93 -3.99
CA PRO A 60 -4.86 15.69 -3.65
C PRO A 60 -4.36 16.72 -2.63
N PRO A 61 -3.35 16.38 -1.82
CA PRO A 61 -2.67 17.35 -0.96
C PRO A 61 -2.17 18.55 -1.76
N PHE A 62 -2.27 19.74 -1.18
CA PHE A 62 -1.83 21.00 -1.81
C PHE A 62 -2.54 21.37 -3.13
N ALA A 63 -3.72 20.80 -3.41
CA ALA A 63 -4.55 21.21 -4.54
C ALA A 63 -4.85 22.71 -4.52
N ARG A 64 -4.60 23.39 -5.64
CA ARG A 64 -4.80 24.83 -5.83
C ARG A 64 -6.09 25.13 -6.56
N ASN A 65 -6.62 26.34 -6.39
CA ASN A 65 -7.75 26.84 -7.15
C ASN A 65 -7.40 26.79 -8.64
N GLY A 66 -8.28 26.20 -9.42
CA GLY A 66 -8.10 25.98 -10.84
C GLY A 66 -7.34 24.71 -11.22
N SER A 67 -6.82 23.93 -10.26
CA SER A 67 -6.28 22.60 -10.57
C SER A 67 -7.38 21.66 -11.03
N SER A 68 -7.03 20.77 -11.95
CA SER A 68 -7.91 19.71 -12.42
C SER A 68 -7.66 18.43 -11.64
N ILE A 69 -8.73 17.69 -11.35
CA ILE A 69 -8.69 16.37 -10.72
C ILE A 69 -9.58 15.40 -11.49
N ASP A 70 -9.21 14.12 -11.47
CA ASP A 70 -10.01 13.05 -12.05
C ASP A 70 -11.24 12.79 -11.20
N VAL A 71 -12.34 12.42 -11.86
CA VAL A 71 -13.58 12.02 -11.18
C VAL A 71 -14.05 10.66 -11.66
N ASN A 72 -14.60 9.89 -10.74
CA ASN A 72 -15.28 8.64 -11.01
C ASN A 72 -16.79 8.86 -10.94
N ILE A 73 -17.52 8.16 -11.79
CA ILE A 73 -18.97 8.31 -11.94
C ILE A 73 -19.58 6.92 -11.89
N ALA A 74 -20.64 6.77 -11.12
CA ALA A 74 -21.45 5.57 -11.06
C ALA A 74 -22.93 5.92 -11.14
N SER A 75 -23.68 5.17 -11.96
CA SER A 75 -25.14 5.25 -11.94
C SER A 75 -25.68 4.82 -10.58
N ILE A 76 -26.65 5.56 -10.06
CA ILE A 76 -27.40 5.19 -8.84
C ILE A 76 -28.81 4.66 -9.16
N GLY A 77 -29.29 4.89 -10.38
CA GLY A 77 -30.57 4.43 -10.85
C GLY A 77 -30.49 3.10 -11.61
N ASP A 78 -31.38 2.95 -12.57
CA ASP A 78 -31.53 1.75 -13.39
C ASP A 78 -30.97 1.91 -14.82
N ALA A 79 -30.18 2.97 -15.07
CA ALA A 79 -29.43 3.12 -16.30
C ALA A 79 -28.60 1.87 -16.61
N THR A 80 -28.65 1.45 -17.87
CA THR A 80 -27.98 0.25 -18.38
C THR A 80 -26.58 0.51 -18.93
N SER A 81 -26.29 1.76 -19.30
CA SER A 81 -24.96 2.21 -19.73
C SER A 81 -24.83 3.73 -19.61
N LEU A 82 -23.66 4.20 -19.20
CA LEU A 82 -23.25 5.61 -19.21
C LEU A 82 -22.44 5.99 -20.47
N GLU A 83 -22.27 5.05 -21.40
CA GLU A 83 -21.52 5.26 -22.63
C GLU A 83 -22.08 6.41 -23.47
N GLY A 84 -21.19 7.27 -23.98
CA GLY A 84 -21.56 8.47 -24.75
C GLY A 84 -22.19 9.59 -23.92
N GLY A 85 -22.39 9.38 -22.62
CA GLY A 85 -22.93 10.36 -21.70
C GLY A 85 -21.97 11.51 -21.41
N THR A 86 -22.55 12.66 -21.08
CA THR A 86 -21.82 13.83 -20.57
C THR A 86 -22.34 14.19 -19.19
N LEU A 87 -21.45 14.24 -18.21
CA LEU A 87 -21.74 14.74 -16.87
C LEU A 87 -21.95 16.26 -16.94
N ILE A 88 -23.12 16.69 -16.48
CA ILE A 88 -23.42 18.10 -16.26
C ILE A 88 -22.67 18.62 -15.03
N LEU A 89 -22.33 19.91 -15.06
CA LEU A 89 -21.75 20.64 -13.94
C LEU A 89 -22.33 20.23 -12.58
N THR A 90 -21.51 19.52 -11.81
CA THR A 90 -21.88 18.86 -10.55
C THR A 90 -20.93 19.31 -9.44
N PRO A 91 -21.43 19.99 -8.39
CA PRO A 91 -20.61 20.38 -7.25
C PRO A 91 -20.22 19.15 -6.41
N LEU A 92 -18.94 19.07 -6.04
CA LEU A 92 -18.37 18.02 -5.19
C LEU A 92 -18.08 18.56 -3.79
N LYS A 93 -18.61 17.87 -2.79
CA LYS A 93 -18.53 18.24 -1.37
C LYS A 93 -17.65 17.28 -0.59
N ALA A 94 -16.97 17.79 0.45
CA ALA A 94 -16.29 16.94 1.42
C ALA A 94 -17.20 16.61 2.62
N GLY A 95 -16.68 15.90 3.62
CA GLY A 95 -17.42 15.53 4.84
C GLY A 95 -17.92 16.71 5.68
N ASP A 96 -17.42 17.93 5.44
CA ASP A 96 -17.87 19.18 6.04
C ASP A 96 -19.07 19.82 5.30
N ASN A 97 -19.62 19.15 4.28
CA ASN A 97 -20.70 19.62 3.39
C ASN A 97 -20.41 20.85 2.52
N GLU A 98 -19.17 21.28 2.47
CA GLU A 98 -18.76 22.42 1.67
C GLU A 98 -18.25 22.00 0.30
N ILE A 99 -18.39 22.88 -0.70
CA ILE A 99 -17.99 22.60 -2.09
C ILE A 99 -16.49 22.90 -2.26
N TYR A 100 -15.73 21.90 -2.68
CA TYR A 100 -14.30 22.02 -2.96
C TYR A 100 -13.96 22.01 -4.44
N ALA A 101 -14.73 21.26 -5.23
CA ALA A 101 -14.52 21.13 -6.66
C ALA A 101 -15.84 21.07 -7.42
N VAL A 102 -15.79 21.32 -8.72
CA VAL A 102 -16.93 21.23 -9.62
C VAL A 102 -16.55 20.33 -10.78
N ALA A 103 -17.32 19.27 -10.99
CA ALA A 103 -17.10 18.23 -12.00
C ALA A 103 -17.99 18.41 -13.23
N GLN A 104 -17.46 18.21 -14.43
CA GLN A 104 -18.20 18.16 -15.68
C GLN A 104 -17.37 17.44 -16.76
N GLY A 105 -18.03 16.92 -17.78
CA GLY A 105 -17.35 16.43 -18.99
C GLY A 105 -17.85 15.08 -19.50
N THR A 106 -17.27 14.65 -20.61
CA THR A 106 -17.65 13.40 -21.29
C THR A 106 -17.14 12.18 -20.55
N ILE A 107 -17.99 11.19 -20.39
CA ILE A 107 -17.71 9.99 -19.59
C ILE A 107 -16.98 8.96 -20.44
N ILE A 108 -15.89 8.44 -19.88
CA ILE A 108 -15.19 7.27 -20.39
C ILE A 108 -15.59 6.07 -19.54
N VAL A 109 -16.39 5.17 -20.11
CA VAL A 109 -16.85 3.94 -19.43
C VAL A 109 -15.78 2.85 -19.46
N SER A 110 -15.70 2.09 -18.36
CA SER A 110 -14.72 1.01 -18.18
C SER A 110 -15.26 -0.37 -18.60
N GLY A 111 -16.33 -0.41 -19.40
CA GLY A 111 -16.96 -1.66 -19.83
C GLY A 111 -17.76 -1.53 -21.12
N ILE A 112 -18.02 -2.68 -21.75
CA ILE A 112 -18.74 -2.81 -23.02
C ILE A 112 -19.81 -3.89 -22.84
N ASP A 113 -21.06 -3.59 -23.21
CA ASP A 113 -22.18 -4.55 -23.25
C ASP A 113 -22.61 -4.79 -24.70
N VAL A 114 -22.13 -5.88 -25.30
CA VAL A 114 -22.48 -6.26 -26.68
C VAL A 114 -23.65 -7.24 -26.66
N LYS A 115 -24.74 -6.91 -27.36
CA LYS A 115 -25.89 -7.80 -27.59
C LYS A 115 -25.97 -8.20 -29.07
N ALA A 116 -25.86 -9.49 -29.34
CA ALA A 116 -26.13 -10.13 -30.63
C ALA A 116 -27.38 -11.04 -30.53
N GLN A 117 -27.96 -11.44 -31.67
CA GLN A 117 -29.23 -12.19 -31.75
C GLN A 117 -29.26 -13.54 -30.99
N GLY A 118 -28.12 -14.04 -30.48
CA GLY A 118 -28.05 -15.22 -29.63
C GLY A 118 -26.94 -15.19 -28.57
N ALA A 119 -26.28 -14.05 -28.36
CA ALA A 119 -25.16 -13.94 -27.42
C ALA A 119 -25.13 -12.54 -26.80
N ARG A 120 -24.95 -12.48 -25.48
CA ARG A 120 -24.65 -11.24 -24.76
C ARG A 120 -23.30 -11.41 -24.10
N GLU A 121 -22.38 -10.49 -24.37
CA GLU A 121 -21.09 -10.45 -23.71
C GLU A 121 -20.94 -9.08 -23.05
N THR A 122 -20.81 -9.09 -21.72
CA THR A 122 -20.57 -7.89 -20.93
C THR A 122 -19.16 -8.02 -20.32
N ARG A 123 -18.25 -7.12 -20.66
CA ARG A 123 -16.94 -7.01 -20.00
C ARG A 123 -16.85 -5.69 -19.26
N GLY A 124 -16.40 -5.72 -18.01
CA GLY A 124 -16.38 -4.54 -17.14
C GLY A 124 -17.78 -4.10 -16.72
N SER A 125 -17.92 -2.86 -16.27
CA SER A 125 -19.19 -2.30 -15.79
C SER A 125 -19.59 -1.09 -16.64
N PRO A 126 -20.59 -1.20 -17.54
CA PRO A 126 -21.03 -0.11 -18.42
C PRO A 126 -21.75 1.02 -17.67
N THR A 127 -22.13 0.80 -16.41
CA THR A 127 -22.79 1.79 -15.55
C THR A 127 -21.81 2.58 -14.68
N THR A 128 -20.50 2.39 -14.90
CA THR A 128 -19.44 3.12 -14.22
C THR A 128 -18.44 3.67 -15.22
N GLY A 129 -17.92 4.86 -14.97
CA GLY A 129 -16.93 5.51 -15.81
C GLY A 129 -16.12 6.54 -15.06
N SER A 130 -15.23 7.20 -15.77
CA SER A 130 -14.40 8.28 -15.25
C SER A 130 -14.38 9.46 -16.23
N VAL A 131 -14.09 10.64 -15.70
CA VAL A 131 -13.79 11.83 -16.50
C VAL A 131 -12.41 12.32 -16.05
N PRO A 132 -11.34 11.97 -16.80
CA PRO A 132 -9.99 12.45 -16.51
C PRO A 132 -9.95 13.97 -16.55
N ASN A 133 -9.35 14.59 -15.54
CA ASN A 133 -9.30 16.05 -15.34
C ASN A 133 -10.69 16.72 -15.37
N GLY A 134 -11.75 15.96 -15.09
CA GLY A 134 -13.14 16.39 -15.22
C GLY A 134 -13.63 17.31 -14.12
N ALA A 135 -12.93 17.40 -12.98
CA ALA A 135 -13.26 18.35 -11.93
C ALA A 135 -12.22 19.46 -11.82
N LYS A 136 -12.71 20.67 -11.58
CA LYS A 136 -11.89 21.85 -11.28
C LYS A 136 -12.05 22.20 -9.80
N VAL A 137 -10.93 22.39 -9.12
CA VAL A 137 -10.91 22.81 -7.71
C VAL A 137 -11.28 24.29 -7.63
N GLU A 138 -12.37 24.61 -6.94
CA GLU A 138 -12.86 25.98 -6.74
C GLU A 138 -12.44 26.54 -5.38
N ARG A 139 -12.19 25.66 -4.41
CA ARG A 139 -11.78 26.05 -3.06
C ARG A 139 -10.50 25.34 -2.64
N GLU A 140 -9.46 26.13 -2.40
CA GLU A 140 -8.26 25.63 -1.75
C GLU A 140 -8.54 25.31 -0.29
N VAL A 141 -7.93 24.24 0.20
CA VAL A 141 -7.77 24.06 1.64
C VAL A 141 -6.72 25.07 2.07
N ASN A 142 -7.14 26.15 2.75
CA ASN A 142 -6.25 27.18 3.29
C ASN A 142 -5.37 26.59 4.40
N TYR A 143 -4.30 25.92 4.00
CA TYR A 143 -3.30 25.35 4.90
C TYR A 143 -1.95 25.98 4.59
N ASP A 144 -1.52 26.88 5.47
CA ASP A 144 -0.19 27.49 5.37
C ASP A 144 0.83 26.57 6.03
N PHE A 145 1.29 25.59 5.25
CA PHE A 145 2.28 24.61 5.70
C PHE A 145 3.56 25.27 6.24
N ASN A 146 3.95 26.42 5.71
CA ASN A 146 5.17 27.11 6.12
C ASN A 146 5.04 27.86 7.46
N ARG A 147 3.82 28.00 8.01
CA ARG A 147 3.62 28.53 9.37
C ARG A 147 3.76 27.47 10.45
N ASN A 148 3.85 26.19 10.08
CA ASN A 148 4.02 25.13 11.07
C ASN A 148 5.42 25.22 11.67
N GLN A 149 5.45 25.38 12.99
CA GLN A 149 6.67 25.36 13.78
C GLN A 149 7.04 23.95 14.23
N MET A 150 6.11 23.00 14.13
CA MET A 150 6.28 21.61 14.52
C MET A 150 5.79 20.71 13.40
N ILE A 151 6.59 19.71 13.02
CA ILE A 151 6.20 18.69 12.04
C ILE A 151 6.40 17.31 12.66
N SER A 152 5.42 16.44 12.52
CA SER A 152 5.53 15.04 12.93
C SER A 152 5.75 14.15 11.71
N LEU A 153 6.86 13.43 11.68
CA LEU A 153 7.14 12.37 10.72
C LEU A 153 6.63 11.05 11.29
N ALA A 154 5.72 10.40 10.55
CA ALA A 154 5.23 9.07 10.90
C ALA A 154 6.00 8.00 10.10
N LEU A 155 6.66 7.09 10.80
CA LEU A 155 7.37 5.97 10.20
C LEU A 155 6.37 4.93 9.71
N ARG A 156 6.61 4.40 8.50
CA ARG A 156 5.82 3.30 7.93
C ARG A 156 5.92 2.01 8.74
N SER A 157 7.10 1.75 9.28
CA SER A 157 7.42 0.57 10.09
C SER A 157 7.99 1.07 11.42
N PRO A 158 7.20 1.06 12.51
CA PRO A 158 7.68 1.50 13.81
C PRO A 158 8.81 0.61 14.35
N ASP A 159 9.94 1.21 14.69
CA ASP A 159 11.10 0.53 15.27
C ASP A 159 11.99 1.55 16.01
N PHE A 160 12.36 1.25 17.27
CA PHE A 160 13.16 2.16 18.09
C PHE A 160 14.55 2.42 17.51
N THR A 161 15.19 1.39 16.95
CA THR A 161 16.55 1.53 16.40
C THR A 161 16.55 2.43 15.18
N THR A 162 15.59 2.22 14.28
CA THR A 162 15.40 3.00 13.06
C THR A 162 15.00 4.43 13.41
N ALA A 163 14.07 4.64 14.32
CA ALA A 163 13.65 5.98 14.73
C ALA A 163 14.81 6.78 15.38
N ALA A 164 15.62 6.15 16.24
CA ALA A 164 16.82 6.78 16.80
C ALA A 164 17.85 7.14 15.71
N ARG A 165 18.08 6.23 14.74
CA ARG A 165 18.98 6.53 13.61
C ARG A 165 18.50 7.67 12.74
N ILE A 166 17.18 7.79 12.52
CA ILE A 166 16.62 8.92 11.77
C ILE A 166 16.83 10.22 12.55
N GLU A 167 16.57 10.24 13.86
CA GLU A 167 16.85 11.41 14.72
C GLU A 167 18.32 11.84 14.60
N ASP A 168 19.25 10.90 14.80
CA ASP A 168 20.69 11.16 14.73
C ASP A 168 21.10 11.69 13.34
N THR A 169 20.58 11.08 12.27
CA THR A 169 20.91 11.46 10.89
C THR A 169 20.41 12.86 10.55
N ILE A 170 19.18 13.20 10.95
CA ILE A 170 18.61 14.53 10.73
C ILE A 170 19.41 15.58 11.51
N ASN A 171 19.67 15.33 12.79
CA ASN A 171 20.40 16.27 13.65
C ASN A 171 21.84 16.47 13.17
N ALA A 172 22.51 15.41 12.72
CA ALA A 172 23.85 15.49 12.15
C ALA A 172 23.88 16.28 10.83
N ALA A 173 22.90 16.07 9.94
CA ALA A 173 22.83 16.78 8.66
C ALA A 173 22.50 18.27 8.84
N MET A 174 21.68 18.61 9.83
CA MET A 174 21.27 20.00 10.09
C MET A 174 22.23 20.75 11.00
N GLY A 175 23.09 20.06 11.75
CA GLY A 175 24.03 20.67 12.70
C GLY A 175 23.37 21.27 13.95
N VAL A 176 22.08 21.02 14.15
CA VAL A 176 21.26 21.49 15.28
C VAL A 176 20.29 20.38 15.71
N PRO A 177 19.89 20.32 17.00
CA PRO A 177 18.94 19.32 17.49
C PRO A 177 17.50 19.68 17.08
N LEU A 178 17.20 19.46 15.80
CA LEU A 178 15.91 19.74 15.17
C LEU A 178 14.91 18.59 15.38
N ALA A 179 15.39 17.35 15.28
CA ALA A 179 14.58 16.14 15.36
C ALA A 179 14.66 15.53 16.77
N SER A 180 13.53 14.97 17.21
CA SER A 180 13.45 14.15 18.42
C SER A 180 12.50 12.98 18.22
N MET A 181 12.95 11.77 18.53
CA MET A 181 12.09 10.58 18.55
C MET A 181 11.14 10.67 19.75
N ARG A 182 9.83 10.64 19.49
CA ARG A 182 8.80 10.59 20.54
C ARG A 182 8.49 9.17 20.97
N ASP A 183 8.41 8.28 19.99
CA ASP A 183 8.03 6.87 20.11
C ASP A 183 8.61 6.11 18.89
N PRO A 184 8.52 4.77 18.79
CA PRO A 184 9.17 4.02 17.71
C PRO A 184 8.59 4.31 16.32
N GLY A 185 7.43 4.98 16.23
CA GLY A 185 6.76 5.34 14.98
C GLY A 185 6.73 6.83 14.68
N THR A 186 7.15 7.70 15.60
CA THR A 186 6.96 9.16 15.47
C THR A 186 8.23 9.93 15.77
N ILE A 187 8.64 10.78 14.83
CA ILE A 187 9.73 11.75 15.00
C ILE A 187 9.18 13.16 14.88
N GLU A 188 9.46 13.98 15.87
CA GLU A 188 9.01 15.37 15.93
C GLU A 188 10.15 16.30 15.51
N LEU A 189 9.88 17.17 14.55
CA LEU A 189 10.79 18.21 14.07
C LEU A 189 10.35 19.56 14.65
N ASP A 190 11.22 20.17 15.45
CA ASP A 190 11.03 21.52 15.98
C ASP A 190 11.70 22.54 15.07
N LEU A 191 10.89 23.29 14.32
CA LEU A 191 11.35 24.24 13.31
C LEU A 191 11.51 25.66 13.86
N ARG A 192 11.32 25.86 15.17
CA ARG A 192 11.43 27.18 15.79
C ARG A 192 12.87 27.70 15.67
N GLY A 193 13.03 28.89 15.10
CA GLY A 193 14.33 29.53 14.95
C GLY A 193 15.13 29.07 13.72
N VAL A 194 14.58 28.17 12.88
CA VAL A 194 15.16 27.85 11.58
C VAL A 194 14.78 28.93 10.58
N SER A 195 15.76 29.43 9.80
CA SER A 195 15.55 30.51 8.82
C SER A 195 14.89 30.05 7.53
N ASP A 196 15.06 28.77 7.18
CA ASP A 196 14.49 28.17 5.97
C ASP A 196 12.99 27.90 6.13
N SER A 197 12.28 27.88 5.00
CA SER A 197 10.87 27.47 5.01
C SER A 197 10.76 25.98 5.41
N PRO A 198 9.73 25.59 6.18
CA PRO A 198 9.48 24.18 6.50
C PRO A 198 9.49 23.25 5.27
N ALA A 199 8.98 23.73 4.13
CA ALA A 199 9.01 22.99 2.87
C ALA A 199 10.43 22.74 2.35
N ARG A 200 11.31 23.75 2.42
CA ARG A 200 12.70 23.61 1.97
C ARG A 200 13.47 22.66 2.89
N LEU A 201 13.21 22.74 4.19
CA LEU A 201 13.84 21.90 5.18
C LEU A 201 13.43 20.42 5.01
N LEU A 202 12.14 20.14 4.82
CA LEU A 202 11.68 18.78 4.54
C LEU A 202 12.31 18.20 3.27
N ALA A 203 12.45 19.00 2.19
CA ALA A 203 13.10 18.53 0.97
C ALA A 203 14.58 18.15 1.18
N SER A 204 15.27 18.81 2.11
CA SER A 204 16.64 18.45 2.51
C SER A 204 16.66 17.17 3.35
N ILE A 205 15.68 16.98 4.24
CA ILE A 205 15.55 15.77 5.07
C ILE A 205 15.16 14.54 4.24
N GLU A 206 14.29 14.71 3.25
CA GLU A 206 13.75 13.63 2.40
C GLU A 206 14.83 12.77 1.73
N ASN A 207 15.98 13.36 1.43
CA ASN A 207 17.08 12.69 0.70
C ASN A 207 18.18 12.13 1.61
N LEU A 208 18.03 12.20 2.93
CA LEU A 208 19.02 11.68 3.86
C LEU A 208 18.97 10.14 3.88
N PRO A 209 20.08 9.45 3.58
CA PRO A 209 20.13 8.00 3.67
C PRO A 209 20.13 7.57 5.14
N VAL A 210 19.23 6.66 5.51
CA VAL A 210 19.18 6.06 6.84
C VAL A 210 19.17 4.55 6.70
N GLU A 211 20.09 3.89 7.40
CA GLU A 211 20.07 2.44 7.52
C GLU A 211 18.94 2.01 8.46
N VAL A 212 17.91 1.39 7.88
CA VAL A 212 16.78 0.84 8.64
C VAL A 212 17.16 -0.50 9.26
N ALA A 213 16.61 -0.79 10.44
CA ALA A 213 16.62 -2.15 10.95
C ALA A 213 15.48 -2.92 10.28
N THR A 214 15.78 -3.74 9.28
CA THR A 214 14.81 -4.69 8.73
C THR A 214 14.71 -5.89 9.67
N PRO A 215 13.52 -6.25 10.19
CA PRO A 215 13.38 -7.52 10.88
C PRO A 215 13.66 -8.63 9.88
N ALA A 216 14.49 -9.60 10.26
CA ALA A 216 14.67 -10.80 9.47
C ALA A 216 13.30 -11.49 9.31
N ARG A 217 12.87 -11.79 8.06
CA ARG A 217 11.58 -12.43 7.80
C ARG A 217 11.73 -13.66 6.93
N ILE A 218 10.88 -14.65 7.17
CA ILE A 218 10.72 -15.84 6.36
C ILE A 218 9.28 -15.85 5.87
N VAL A 219 9.09 -15.86 4.55
CA VAL A 219 7.75 -15.96 3.94
C VAL A 219 7.61 -17.32 3.29
N ILE A 220 6.58 -18.07 3.67
CA ILE A 220 6.27 -19.39 3.12
C ILE A 220 4.88 -19.32 2.51
N ASP A 221 4.78 -19.68 1.23
CA ASP A 221 3.51 -19.87 0.54
C ASP A 221 3.25 -21.38 0.40
N GLU A 222 2.31 -21.90 1.19
CA GLU A 222 2.08 -23.35 1.31
C GLU A 222 1.45 -23.94 0.04
N LYS A 223 0.78 -23.11 -0.76
CA LYS A 223 0.09 -23.52 -2.00
C LYS A 223 1.05 -23.63 -3.18
N SER A 224 1.93 -22.66 -3.33
CA SER A 224 2.94 -22.62 -4.40
C SER A 224 4.23 -23.36 -4.02
N GLY A 225 4.45 -23.61 -2.73
CA GLY A 225 5.69 -24.18 -2.22
C GLY A 225 6.88 -23.20 -2.23
N THR A 226 6.61 -21.90 -2.37
CA THR A 226 7.64 -20.85 -2.43
C THR A 226 8.09 -20.46 -1.03
N ILE A 227 9.41 -20.47 -0.79
CA ILE A 227 10.02 -19.99 0.46
C ILE A 227 10.94 -18.80 0.14
N VAL A 228 10.67 -17.65 0.75
CA VAL A 228 11.47 -16.42 0.61
C VAL A 228 12.15 -16.12 1.94
N LEU A 229 13.47 -15.92 1.88
CA LEU A 229 14.31 -15.62 3.04
C LEU A 229 14.79 -14.16 2.99
N GLY A 230 14.61 -13.44 4.10
CA GLY A 230 15.28 -12.15 4.31
C GLY A 230 16.78 -12.29 4.57
N GLU A 231 17.54 -11.22 4.33
CA GLU A 231 19.00 -11.21 4.41
C GLU A 231 19.54 -11.56 5.82
N ASP A 232 18.87 -11.07 6.88
CA ASP A 232 19.37 -11.13 8.26
C ASP A 232 18.92 -12.36 9.07
N VAL A 233 18.46 -13.45 8.43
CA VAL A 233 17.93 -14.62 9.16
C VAL A 233 19.05 -15.46 9.76
N THR A 234 19.13 -15.49 11.10
CA THR A 234 20.11 -16.29 11.85
C THR A 234 19.48 -17.51 12.54
N ILE A 235 20.30 -18.56 12.72
CA ILE A 235 19.91 -19.82 13.39
C ILE A 235 20.84 -20.05 14.57
N SER A 236 20.27 -20.39 15.73
CA SER A 236 20.99 -20.84 16.92
C SER A 236 21.07 -22.37 17.01
N ARG A 237 21.97 -22.89 17.85
CA ARG A 237 22.08 -24.33 18.16
C ARG A 237 20.71 -24.96 18.47
N VAL A 238 20.34 -25.97 17.70
CA VAL A 238 19.09 -26.73 17.88
C VAL A 238 19.24 -28.15 17.35
N ALA A 239 18.54 -29.09 17.97
CA ALA A 239 18.39 -30.45 17.44
C ALA A 239 16.89 -30.76 17.31
N ILE A 240 16.45 -31.11 16.10
CA ILE A 240 15.05 -31.42 15.79
C ILE A 240 14.98 -32.76 15.08
N ALA A 241 14.03 -33.60 15.48
CA ALA A 241 13.67 -34.80 14.76
C ALA A 241 12.20 -34.68 14.34
N GLN A 242 11.95 -34.76 13.03
CA GLN A 242 10.62 -34.64 12.45
C GLN A 242 10.45 -35.66 11.32
N GLY A 243 9.48 -36.57 11.48
CA GLY A 243 9.30 -37.70 10.56
C GLY A 243 10.53 -38.60 10.52
N ASN A 244 11.09 -38.80 9.33
CA ASN A 244 12.33 -39.53 9.10
C ASN A 244 13.57 -38.63 9.03
N ILE A 245 13.49 -37.35 9.39
CA ILE A 245 14.61 -36.40 9.29
C ILE A 245 15.04 -35.96 10.69
N ALA A 246 16.34 -36.01 10.98
CA ALA A 246 16.93 -35.40 12.15
C ALA A 246 17.95 -34.33 11.73
N ILE A 247 17.79 -33.13 12.27
CA ILE A 247 18.62 -31.95 12.01
C ILE A 247 19.33 -31.61 13.31
N LYS A 248 20.66 -31.43 13.26
CA LYS A 248 21.48 -31.02 14.39
C LYS A 248 22.36 -29.84 13.99
N VAL A 249 22.13 -28.69 14.60
CA VAL A 249 22.92 -27.47 14.42
C VAL A 249 23.86 -27.31 15.63
N ARG A 250 25.17 -27.20 15.40
CA ARG A 250 26.19 -27.02 16.45
C ARG A 250 27.01 -25.76 16.20
N GLU A 251 27.06 -24.88 17.19
CA GLU A 251 28.04 -23.79 17.21
C GLU A 251 29.34 -24.25 17.90
N THR A 252 30.47 -23.92 17.28
CA THR A 252 31.84 -24.23 17.72
C THR A 252 32.76 -23.03 17.42
N PRO A 253 32.59 -21.89 18.14
CA PRO A 253 33.33 -20.66 17.84
C PRO A 253 34.84 -20.85 17.95
N VAL A 254 35.60 -20.21 17.05
CA VAL A 254 37.06 -20.30 16.99
C VAL A 254 37.65 -18.93 17.32
N ALA A 255 38.55 -18.87 18.30
CA ALA A 255 39.28 -17.65 18.59
C ALA A 255 40.40 -17.45 17.56
N SER A 256 40.40 -16.31 16.88
CA SER A 256 41.52 -15.85 16.07
C SER A 256 42.35 -14.89 16.92
N GLN A 257 43.46 -15.39 17.46
CA GLN A 257 44.37 -14.61 18.28
C GLN A 257 45.57 -14.16 17.43
N PRO A 258 45.93 -12.87 17.45
CA PRO A 258 47.13 -12.35 16.81
C PRO A 258 48.41 -12.97 17.40
N ASN A 259 49.52 -12.90 16.65
CA ASN A 259 50.82 -13.39 17.12
C ASN A 259 51.16 -12.82 18.51
N PRO A 260 51.87 -13.56 19.39
CA PRO A 260 52.12 -13.15 20.80
C PRO A 260 52.81 -11.79 20.99
N PHE A 261 53.44 -11.25 19.95
CA PHE A 261 54.11 -9.94 19.94
C PHE A 261 53.37 -8.86 19.13
N ALA A 262 52.22 -9.20 18.53
CA ALA A 262 51.38 -8.26 17.81
C ALA A 262 50.38 -7.59 18.78
N ARG A 263 50.19 -6.27 18.66
CA ARG A 263 49.23 -5.49 19.48
C ARG A 263 47.79 -5.61 18.97
N GLY A 264 47.36 -6.80 18.58
CA GLY A 264 45.99 -7.04 18.15
C GLY A 264 45.17 -7.71 19.26
N GLU A 265 43.88 -7.47 19.26
CA GLU A 265 42.94 -8.14 20.17
C GLU A 265 42.49 -9.48 19.58
N SER A 266 42.24 -10.47 20.45
CA SER A 266 41.65 -11.73 20.03
C SER A 266 40.20 -11.51 19.59
N ILE A 267 39.86 -11.89 18.37
CA ILE A 267 38.48 -11.87 17.89
C ILE A 267 37.89 -13.30 17.93
N VAL A 268 36.66 -13.44 18.39
CA VAL A 268 35.94 -14.71 18.34
C VAL A 268 35.18 -14.78 17.01
N LEU A 269 35.54 -15.74 16.17
CA LEU A 269 34.84 -15.99 14.92
C LEU A 269 33.71 -17.01 15.18
N PRO A 270 32.44 -16.68 14.89
CA PRO A 270 31.36 -17.65 14.97
C PRO A 270 31.59 -18.75 13.93
N ARG A 271 31.35 -20.00 14.31
CA ARG A 271 31.41 -21.15 13.41
C ARG A 271 30.28 -22.13 13.72
N SER A 272 29.42 -22.38 12.74
CA SER A 272 28.24 -23.26 12.87
C SER A 272 28.34 -24.46 11.92
N GLU A 273 27.98 -25.64 12.40
CA GLU A 273 27.92 -26.91 11.67
C GLU A 273 26.48 -27.43 11.68
N ILE A 274 25.93 -27.82 10.51
CA ILE A 274 24.60 -28.43 10.40
C ILE A 274 24.75 -29.85 9.87
N THR A 275 24.17 -30.81 10.59
CA THR A 275 24.06 -32.21 10.18
C THR A 275 22.60 -32.56 9.96
N ILE A 276 22.27 -33.09 8.78
CA ILE A 276 20.93 -33.60 8.46
C ILE A 276 21.04 -35.10 8.17
N THR A 277 20.28 -35.91 8.90
CA THR A 277 20.27 -37.38 8.76
C THR A 277 18.87 -37.89 8.51
N GLN A 278 18.71 -38.76 7.50
CA GLN A 278 17.46 -39.48 7.28
C GLN A 278 17.50 -40.83 8.01
N THR A 279 16.53 -41.09 8.90
CA THR A 279 16.42 -42.35 9.62
C THR A 279 15.91 -43.43 8.67
N GLY A 280 16.83 -44.17 8.04
CA GLY A 280 16.51 -45.32 7.17
C GLY A 280 17.37 -45.46 5.91
N ASN A 281 18.12 -44.44 5.51
CA ASN A 281 19.13 -44.53 4.44
C ASN A 281 20.28 -43.56 4.72
N SER A 282 21.51 -44.01 4.45
CA SER A 282 22.78 -43.39 4.86
C SER A 282 23.18 -42.14 4.09
N ASN A 283 22.24 -41.27 3.74
CA ASN A 283 22.55 -40.00 3.09
C ASN A 283 22.65 -38.91 4.16
N ILE A 284 23.89 -38.64 4.58
CA ILE A 284 24.23 -37.53 5.46
C ILE A 284 24.60 -36.35 4.56
N ALA A 285 23.78 -35.31 4.54
CA ALA A 285 24.18 -34.04 3.95
C ALA A 285 25.05 -33.30 4.98
N MET A 286 26.33 -33.12 4.66
CA MET A 286 27.28 -32.36 5.47
C MET A 286 27.51 -31.00 4.80
N LEU A 287 27.13 -29.92 5.49
CA LEU A 287 27.28 -28.55 5.00
C LEU A 287 28.53 -27.91 5.63
N GLU A 288 29.20 -27.02 4.89
CA GLU A 288 30.43 -26.33 5.31
C GLU A 288 30.21 -25.36 6.49
N PRO A 289 31.26 -24.94 7.23
CA PRO A 289 31.09 -24.13 8.42
C PRO A 289 30.60 -22.69 8.11
N ASN A 290 29.67 -22.16 8.93
CA ASN A 290 28.95 -20.87 8.79
C ASN A 290 27.62 -20.94 8.02
N VAL A 291 26.81 -21.94 8.35
CA VAL A 291 25.58 -22.26 7.62
C VAL A 291 24.46 -21.25 7.88
N THR A 292 24.01 -20.59 6.83
CA THR A 292 22.81 -19.75 6.78
C THR A 292 21.54 -20.59 6.63
N LEU A 293 20.36 -20.05 6.97
CA LEU A 293 19.09 -20.77 6.71
C LEU A 293 18.91 -21.12 5.22
N SER A 294 19.47 -20.32 4.30
CA SER A 294 19.48 -20.66 2.87
C SER A 294 20.21 -21.96 2.55
N GLN A 295 21.32 -22.26 3.24
CA GLN A 295 22.05 -23.52 3.07
C GLN A 295 21.32 -24.71 3.70
N LEU A 296 20.63 -24.52 4.84
CA LEU A 296 19.75 -25.55 5.41
C LEU A 296 18.61 -25.89 4.43
N ILE A 297 17.95 -24.89 3.86
CA ILE A 297 16.88 -25.09 2.87
C ILE A 297 17.44 -25.81 1.63
N ALA A 298 18.62 -25.43 1.15
CA ALA A 298 19.27 -26.12 0.03
C ALA A 298 19.58 -27.59 0.35
N GLY A 299 20.04 -27.89 1.57
CA GLY A 299 20.28 -29.25 2.05
C GLY A 299 19.00 -30.08 2.15
N LEU A 300 17.91 -29.50 2.67
CA LEU A 300 16.60 -30.16 2.74
C LEU A 300 16.02 -30.40 1.34
N ASN A 301 16.13 -29.42 0.43
CA ASN A 301 15.71 -29.58 -0.95
C ASN A 301 16.50 -30.70 -1.67
N ALA A 302 17.83 -30.77 -1.45
CA ALA A 302 18.68 -31.83 -2.00
C ALA A 302 18.32 -33.24 -1.46
N LEU A 303 17.72 -33.31 -0.26
CA LEU A 303 17.21 -34.55 0.34
C LEU A 303 15.78 -34.88 -0.10
N GLY A 304 15.19 -34.09 -1.01
CA GLY A 304 13.85 -34.33 -1.56
C GLY A 304 12.71 -34.00 -0.60
N VAL A 305 12.97 -33.17 0.41
CA VAL A 305 11.95 -32.75 1.39
C VAL A 305 10.92 -31.85 0.72
N SER A 306 9.64 -32.15 0.94
CA SER A 306 8.56 -31.36 0.33
C SER A 306 8.49 -29.95 0.94
N PRO A 307 7.96 -28.94 0.22
CA PRO A 307 7.76 -27.59 0.77
C PRO A 307 6.92 -27.56 2.05
N GLN A 308 5.93 -28.45 2.19
CA GLN A 308 5.12 -28.56 3.39
C GLN A 308 5.94 -29.07 4.59
N GLU A 309 6.75 -30.11 4.39
CA GLU A 309 7.65 -30.62 5.44
C GLU A 309 8.73 -29.60 5.82
N MET A 310 9.26 -28.83 4.86
CA MET A 310 10.17 -27.72 5.14
C MET A 310 9.51 -26.64 6.00
N ALA A 311 8.25 -26.29 5.69
CA ALA A 311 7.49 -25.30 6.47
C ALA A 311 7.29 -25.76 7.92
N ASP A 312 6.96 -27.04 8.11
CA ASP A 312 6.78 -27.60 9.45
C ASP A 312 8.09 -27.66 10.25
N ILE A 313 9.21 -27.99 9.59
CA ILE A 313 10.55 -27.94 10.22
C ILE A 313 10.89 -26.51 10.66
N ILE A 314 10.70 -25.51 9.78
CA ILE A 314 10.96 -24.09 10.09
C ILE A 314 10.05 -23.62 11.24
N ARG A 315 8.79 -24.05 11.26
CA ARG A 315 7.84 -23.75 12.34
C ARG A 315 8.29 -24.35 13.67
N SER A 316 8.73 -25.61 13.66
CA SER A 316 9.29 -26.30 14.84
C SER A 316 10.56 -25.61 15.35
N MET A 317 11.46 -25.20 14.44
CA MET A 317 12.68 -24.45 14.79
C MET A 317 12.36 -23.08 15.38
N LYS A 318 11.37 -22.36 14.82
CA LYS A 318 10.92 -21.07 15.36
C LYS A 318 10.28 -21.24 16.75
N ALA A 319 9.45 -22.25 16.95
CA ALA A 319 8.83 -22.55 18.24
C ALA A 319 9.86 -22.94 19.31
N ALA A 320 10.95 -23.61 18.91
CA ALA A 320 12.09 -23.92 19.78
C ALA A 320 13.00 -22.71 20.09
N GLY A 321 12.71 -21.53 19.53
CA GLY A 321 13.53 -20.33 19.70
C GLY A 321 14.85 -20.36 18.93
N ALA A 322 15.01 -21.29 17.99
CA ALA A 322 16.24 -21.46 17.23
C ALA A 322 16.36 -20.55 16.01
N ILE A 323 15.27 -19.89 15.59
CA ILE A 323 15.23 -18.97 14.45
C ILE A 323 14.88 -17.55 14.92
N HIS A 324 15.78 -16.62 14.63
CA HIS A 324 15.62 -15.19 14.95
C HIS A 324 15.09 -14.43 13.73
N ALA A 325 13.85 -14.74 13.33
CA ALA A 325 13.14 -14.08 12.24
C ALA A 325 11.63 -14.17 12.42
N ASP A 326 10.87 -13.22 11.88
CA ASP A 326 9.41 -13.32 11.81
C ASP A 326 9.02 -14.34 10.74
N LEU A 327 8.10 -15.24 11.07
CA LEU A 327 7.57 -16.23 10.14
C LEU A 327 6.18 -15.79 9.65
N VAL A 328 6.03 -15.61 8.34
CA VAL A 328 4.77 -15.28 7.67
C VAL A 328 4.37 -16.44 6.76
N ILE A 329 3.15 -16.93 6.92
CA ILE A 329 2.62 -18.08 6.16
C ILE A 329 1.42 -17.61 5.34
N ARG A 330 1.36 -17.98 4.05
CA ARG A 330 0.33 -17.58 3.09
C ARG A 330 -0.24 -18.78 2.31
#